data_AF-A0A7S6N5Q3-F1
#
_entry.id   AF-A0A7S6N5Q3-F1
#
_cell.length_a   1.000
_cell.length_b   1.000
_cell.length_c   1.000
_cell.angle_alpha   90.00
_cell.angle_beta   90.00
_cell.angle_gamma   90.00
#
_symmetry.space_group_name_H-M   'P 1'
#
loop_
_entity.id
_entity.type
_entity.pdbx_description
1 polymer ?
#
loop_
_entity_poly.entity_id
_entity_poly.type
_entity_poly.pdbx_seq_one_letter_code
_entity_poly.pdbx_strand_id
1 'polypeptide(L)'
;MKTYFLAGLLLAAATTAHAETVTARVVADDYYRVFVGDADGASLTEVGASGSTTWPGQGATFSFEASAGQHIFVAAWDSASYGPPHAWIGEFDIAGTKLYSNTTDWVGKDHGSIKDPSASDAEALATSATAWSTLMVSMPNGSSPYGSLIGGSPASFVWTDVFGGSSASEGGYALFRTVDPVVTPLPGALPLLLSGFGLVALRARRK
;
A
#
# COMPACT_ATOMS: atom_id res chain seq x y z
N MET A 1 0.03 56.95 5.33
CA MET A 1 0.40 55.52 5.46
C MET A 1 -0.09 54.81 4.21
N LYS A 2 0.80 54.22 3.40
CA LYS A 2 0.44 53.49 2.17
C LYS A 2 0.47 51.99 2.47
N THR A 3 -0.69 51.35 2.41
CA THR A 3 -0.84 49.90 2.57
C THR A 3 -0.68 49.27 1.20
N TYR A 4 0.38 48.48 1.00
CA TYR A 4 0.58 47.71 -0.23
C TYR A 4 -0.11 46.35 -0.05
N PHE A 5 -1.20 46.12 -0.80
CA PHE A 5 -1.80 44.81 -0.94
C PHE A 5 -0.91 43.97 -1.87
N LEU A 6 -0.16 43.02 -1.31
CA LEU A 6 0.48 41.95 -2.08
C LEU A 6 -0.60 40.93 -2.43
N ALA A 7 -1.07 40.94 -3.69
CA ALA A 7 -1.85 39.85 -4.23
C ALA A 7 -0.90 38.69 -4.57
N GLY A 8 -0.74 37.74 -3.65
CA GLY A 8 -0.04 36.49 -3.92
C GLY A 8 -0.91 35.62 -4.83
N LEU A 9 -0.49 35.45 -6.08
CA LEU A 9 -1.11 34.47 -6.99
C LEU A 9 -0.71 33.07 -6.52
N LEU A 10 -1.64 32.36 -5.87
CA LEU A 10 -1.50 30.93 -5.59
C LEU A 10 -1.69 30.16 -6.90
N LEU A 11 -0.60 29.64 -7.45
CA LEU A 11 -0.64 28.70 -8.56
C LEU A 11 -0.97 27.31 -7.99
N ALA A 12 -2.23 26.90 -8.08
CA ALA A 12 -2.61 25.53 -7.77
C ALA A 12 -2.11 24.63 -8.90
N ALA A 13 -1.14 23.76 -8.60
CA ALA A 13 -0.75 22.70 -9.52
C ALA A 13 -1.91 21.69 -9.59
N ALA A 14 -2.58 21.60 -10.74
CA ALA A 14 -3.54 20.53 -10.98
C ALA A 14 -2.77 19.22 -11.19
N THR A 15 -3.03 18.19 -10.40
CA THR A 15 -2.54 16.83 -10.68
C THR A 15 -3.55 16.12 -11.58
N THR A 16 -3.09 15.47 -12.64
CA THR A 16 -3.97 14.64 -13.47
C THR A 16 -4.20 13.30 -12.80
N ALA A 17 -5.46 13.00 -12.50
CA ALA A 17 -5.85 11.67 -12.05
C ALA A 17 -5.61 10.66 -13.19
N HIS A 18 -4.85 9.62 -12.89
CA HIS A 18 -4.71 8.43 -13.73
C HIS A 18 -4.71 7.21 -12.81
N ALA A 19 -4.99 6.05 -13.40
CA ALA A 19 -4.88 4.77 -12.74
C ALA A 19 -3.91 3.89 -13.51
N GLU A 20 -3.24 2.99 -12.80
CA GLU A 20 -2.36 1.98 -13.36
C GLU A 20 -2.89 0.59 -13.00
N THR A 21 -2.78 -0.33 -13.95
CA THR A 21 -3.05 -1.74 -13.69
C THR A 21 -1.93 -2.31 -12.81
N VAL A 22 -2.32 -2.87 -11.68
CA VAL A 22 -1.47 -3.62 -10.77
C VAL A 22 -1.72 -5.11 -10.97
N THR A 23 -0.66 -5.87 -11.23
CA THR A 23 -0.72 -7.34 -11.25
C THR A 23 -0.06 -7.89 -9.99
N ALA A 24 -0.84 -8.58 -9.17
CA ALA A 24 -0.43 -9.03 -7.86
C ALA A 24 -0.35 -10.55 -7.77
N ARG A 25 0.57 -11.03 -6.93
CA ARG A 25 0.65 -12.42 -6.47
C ARG A 25 0.89 -12.38 -4.97
N VAL A 26 -0.06 -12.91 -4.20
CA VAL A 26 -0.06 -12.84 -2.74
C VAL A 26 -0.28 -14.23 -2.14
N VAL A 27 0.46 -14.51 -1.07
CA VAL A 27 0.29 -15.67 -0.21
C VAL A 27 0.39 -15.18 1.24
N ALA A 28 -0.55 -15.56 2.09
CA ALA A 28 -0.44 -15.46 3.54
C ALA A 28 -0.32 -16.84 4.14
N ASP A 29 -0.02 -16.94 5.43
CA ASP A 29 0.03 -18.23 6.13
C ASP A 29 -1.31 -18.97 5.99
N ASP A 30 -2.41 -18.50 6.59
CA ASP A 30 -3.71 -19.10 6.27
C ASP A 30 -4.52 -18.27 5.29
N TYR A 31 -4.74 -16.97 5.55
CA TYR A 31 -5.68 -16.19 4.75
C TYR A 31 -5.25 -14.74 4.55
N TYR A 32 -5.69 -14.18 3.43
CA TYR A 32 -5.49 -12.75 3.15
C TYR A 32 -6.67 -12.09 2.44
N ARG A 33 -6.71 -10.76 2.55
CA ARG A 33 -7.43 -9.84 1.67
C ARG A 33 -6.49 -8.72 1.24
N VAL A 34 -6.67 -8.24 0.03
CA VAL A 34 -5.94 -7.11 -0.54
C VAL A 34 -6.94 -6.00 -0.83
N PHE A 35 -6.60 -4.79 -0.40
CA PHE A 35 -7.39 -3.60 -0.64
C PHE A 35 -6.55 -2.53 -1.32
N VAL A 36 -7.22 -1.58 -1.96
CA VAL A 36 -6.65 -0.32 -2.43
C VAL A 36 -7.46 0.83 -1.85
N GLY A 37 -6.81 1.92 -1.47
CA GLY A 37 -7.48 3.10 -0.92
C GLY A 37 -6.53 4.24 -0.63
N ASP A 38 -7.02 5.25 0.09
CA ASP A 38 -6.28 6.46 0.39
C ASP A 38 -5.16 6.20 1.43
N ALA A 39 -4.22 7.14 1.57
CA ALA A 39 -3.06 6.96 2.44
C ALA A 39 -3.43 6.74 3.91
N ASP A 40 -4.47 7.39 4.42
CA ASP A 40 -5.00 7.18 5.77
C ASP A 40 -5.82 5.90 5.92
N GLY A 41 -6.07 5.20 4.80
CA GLY A 41 -6.88 4.01 4.71
C GLY A 41 -8.37 4.27 4.66
N ALA A 42 -8.81 5.47 4.29
CA ALA A 42 -10.18 5.71 3.87
C ALA A 42 -10.45 5.10 2.47
N SER A 43 -11.73 4.89 2.17
CA SER A 43 -12.21 4.46 0.86
C SER A 43 -11.65 3.09 0.44
N LEU A 44 -11.44 2.17 1.37
CA LEU A 44 -10.85 0.86 1.04
C LEU A 44 -11.79 0.05 0.15
N THR A 45 -11.26 -0.40 -0.99
CA THR A 45 -11.95 -1.33 -1.89
C THR A 45 -11.18 -2.64 -1.92
N GLU A 46 -11.87 -3.75 -1.68
CA GLU A 46 -11.27 -5.10 -1.81
C GLU A 46 -11.02 -5.41 -3.29
N VAL A 47 -9.81 -5.87 -3.60
CA VAL A 47 -9.35 -6.17 -4.95
C VAL A 47 -8.81 -7.59 -5.11
N GLY A 48 -8.65 -8.34 -4.01
CA GLY A 48 -8.24 -9.74 -4.03
C GLY A 48 -8.36 -10.39 -2.65
N ALA A 49 -8.54 -11.71 -2.62
CA ALA A 49 -8.62 -12.47 -1.39
C ALA A 49 -8.23 -13.95 -1.61
N SER A 50 -7.77 -14.62 -0.56
CA SER A 50 -7.53 -16.07 -0.58
C SER A 50 -8.82 -16.90 -0.62
N GLY A 51 -9.95 -16.29 -0.22
CA GLY A 51 -11.17 -17.03 0.09
C GLY A 51 -10.89 -18.07 1.18
N SER A 52 -11.37 -19.30 0.98
CA SER A 52 -11.12 -20.42 1.91
C SER A 52 -9.80 -21.16 1.66
N THR A 53 -8.95 -20.67 0.75
CA THR A 53 -7.72 -21.36 0.34
C THR A 53 -6.58 -21.05 1.30
N THR A 54 -5.89 -22.07 1.82
CA THR A 54 -4.69 -21.92 2.68
C THR A 54 -3.40 -21.82 1.84
N TRP A 55 -2.28 -21.43 2.46
CA TRP A 55 -1.04 -21.09 1.75
C TRP A 55 -0.57 -22.03 0.64
N PRO A 56 -0.69 -23.38 0.70
CA PRO A 56 -0.18 -24.22 -0.37
C PRO A 56 -0.93 -24.06 -1.69
N GLY A 57 -2.18 -23.57 -1.65
CA GLY A 57 -3.03 -23.34 -2.82
C GLY A 57 -3.13 -21.89 -3.27
N GLN A 58 -2.48 -20.95 -2.56
CA GLN A 58 -2.51 -19.53 -2.86
C GLN A 58 -1.46 -19.14 -3.93
N GLY A 59 -1.34 -17.83 -4.20
CA GLY A 59 -0.31 -17.30 -5.10
C GLY A 59 -0.68 -17.41 -6.57
N ALA A 60 -1.97 -17.57 -6.91
CA ALA A 60 -2.45 -17.26 -8.24
C ALA A 60 -2.36 -15.74 -8.50
N THR A 61 -2.02 -15.36 -9.73
CA THR A 61 -1.97 -13.95 -10.13
C THR A 61 -3.37 -13.39 -10.31
N PHE A 62 -3.58 -12.14 -9.88
CA PHE A 62 -4.78 -11.36 -10.15
C PHE A 62 -4.41 -9.91 -10.46
N SER A 63 -5.33 -9.15 -11.06
CA SER A 63 -5.07 -7.76 -11.46
C SER A 63 -6.19 -6.83 -11.01
N PHE A 64 -5.82 -5.59 -10.71
CA PHE A 64 -6.75 -4.51 -10.32
C PHE A 64 -6.18 -3.15 -10.73
N GLU A 65 -6.99 -2.10 -10.63
CA GLU A 65 -6.57 -0.73 -10.92
C GLU A 65 -6.28 0.02 -9.62
N ALA A 66 -5.18 0.76 -9.58
CA ALA A 66 -4.87 1.71 -8.51
C ALA A 66 -4.78 3.12 -9.06
N SER A 67 -5.47 4.07 -8.45
CA SER A 67 -5.44 5.48 -8.82
C SER A 67 -4.23 6.20 -8.21
N ALA A 68 -3.84 7.32 -8.83
CA ALA A 68 -2.77 8.17 -8.33
C ALA A 68 -2.99 8.56 -6.85
N GLY A 69 -1.95 8.37 -6.03
CA GLY A 69 -1.99 8.64 -4.59
C GLY A 69 -2.55 7.51 -3.72
N GLN A 70 -3.09 6.44 -4.31
CA GLN A 70 -3.58 5.30 -3.55
C GLN A 70 -2.45 4.38 -3.06
N HIS A 71 -2.74 3.67 -1.98
CA HIS A 71 -1.87 2.68 -1.36
C HIS A 71 -2.49 1.29 -1.48
N ILE A 72 -1.63 0.26 -1.47
CA ILE A 72 -2.08 -1.13 -1.34
C ILE A 72 -2.08 -1.48 0.14
N PHE A 73 -3.14 -2.18 0.56
CA PHE A 73 -3.27 -2.74 1.90
C PHE A 73 -3.40 -4.26 1.80
N VAL A 74 -2.77 -4.98 2.72
CA VAL A 74 -2.90 -6.43 2.83
C VAL A 74 -3.31 -6.76 4.25
N ALA A 75 -4.46 -7.39 4.43
CA ALA A 75 -4.83 -8.01 5.69
C ALA A 75 -4.42 -9.49 5.66
N ALA A 76 -3.74 -9.97 6.69
CA ALA A 76 -3.34 -11.37 6.84
C ALA A 76 -3.78 -11.90 8.21
N TRP A 77 -4.33 -13.11 8.24
CA TRP A 77 -4.76 -13.75 9.48
C TRP A 77 -4.67 -15.28 9.42
N ASP A 78 -4.66 -15.89 10.61
CA ASP A 78 -4.63 -17.34 10.77
C ASP A 78 -6.01 -17.94 10.98
N SER A 79 -6.16 -19.20 10.59
CA SER A 79 -7.26 -20.05 11.01
C SER A 79 -7.25 -20.21 12.55
N ALA A 80 -8.38 -20.62 13.13
CA ALA A 80 -8.45 -20.90 14.56
C ALA A 80 -7.61 -22.12 14.99
N SER A 81 -7.18 -22.95 14.03
CA SER A 81 -6.58 -24.27 14.27
C SER A 81 -5.05 -24.25 14.25
N TYR A 82 -4.44 -23.28 13.58
CA TYR A 82 -3.00 -23.08 13.52
C TYR A 82 -2.66 -21.83 14.35
N GLY A 83 -1.76 -21.98 15.33
CA GLY A 83 -1.26 -20.87 16.15
C GLY A 83 -0.54 -19.81 15.29
N PRO A 84 -0.08 -18.69 15.87
CA PRO A 84 0.26 -17.48 15.11
C PRO A 84 1.39 -17.74 14.12
N PRO A 85 1.16 -17.61 12.81
CA PRO A 85 1.78 -16.50 12.08
C PRO A 85 0.82 -15.73 11.13
N HIS A 86 0.51 -14.47 11.47
CA HIS A 86 -0.13 -13.49 10.57
C HIS A 86 0.84 -12.92 9.53
N ALA A 87 1.61 -13.80 8.90
CA ALA A 87 2.58 -13.48 7.88
C ALA A 87 1.91 -13.38 6.52
N TRP A 88 2.52 -12.58 5.65
CA TRP A 88 2.27 -12.69 4.22
C TRP A 88 3.52 -12.40 3.41
N ILE A 89 3.49 -12.86 2.17
CA ILE A 89 4.49 -12.64 1.15
C ILE A 89 3.79 -12.28 -0.16
N GLY A 90 4.32 -11.32 -0.91
CA GLY A 90 3.75 -10.98 -2.20
C GLY A 90 4.62 -10.12 -3.09
N GLU A 91 4.23 -10.11 -4.36
CA GLU A 91 4.82 -9.32 -5.43
C GLU A 91 3.71 -8.57 -6.17
N PHE A 92 3.95 -7.30 -6.44
CA PHE A 92 3.06 -6.42 -7.19
C PHE A 92 3.84 -5.82 -8.36
N ASP A 93 3.27 -5.92 -9.55
CA ASP A 93 3.77 -5.29 -10.76
C ASP A 93 2.88 -4.10 -11.12
N ILE A 94 3.38 -2.90 -10.90
CA ILE A 94 2.69 -1.64 -11.19
C ILE A 94 3.28 -1.07 -12.47
N ALA A 95 2.60 -1.30 -13.60
CA ALA A 95 3.04 -0.85 -14.91
C ALA A 95 4.51 -1.18 -15.26
N GLY A 96 5.01 -2.35 -14.84
CA GLY A 96 6.39 -2.80 -15.04
C GLY A 96 7.34 -2.52 -13.86
N THR A 97 6.91 -1.74 -12.87
CA THR A 97 7.67 -1.50 -11.64
C THR A 97 7.29 -2.51 -10.58
N LYS A 98 8.28 -3.26 -10.07
CA LYS A 98 8.05 -4.28 -9.05
C LYS A 98 8.09 -3.69 -7.65
N LEU A 99 7.09 -4.02 -6.85
CA LEU A 99 7.02 -3.82 -5.41
C LEU A 99 6.92 -5.20 -4.74
N TYR A 100 7.71 -5.42 -3.69
CA TYR A 100 7.78 -6.69 -2.99
C TYR A 100 7.37 -6.51 -1.53
N SER A 101 6.85 -7.56 -0.90
CA SER A 101 6.75 -7.60 0.56
C SER A 101 8.15 -7.60 1.17
N ASN A 102 8.42 -6.60 2.01
CA ASN A 102 9.66 -6.43 2.77
C ASN A 102 9.42 -5.46 3.94
N THR A 103 10.44 -5.20 4.75
CA THR A 103 10.30 -4.38 5.96
C THR A 103 10.42 -2.87 5.73
N THR A 104 10.83 -2.42 4.54
CA THR A 104 11.09 -0.99 4.25
C THR A 104 9.96 -0.34 3.49
N ASP A 105 9.29 -1.09 2.62
CA ASP A 105 8.27 -0.56 1.71
C ASP A 105 6.86 -0.70 2.30
N TRP A 106 6.75 -1.30 3.49
CA TRP A 106 5.50 -1.59 4.18
C TRP A 106 5.54 -1.18 5.64
N VAL A 107 4.38 -0.80 6.15
CA VAL A 107 4.10 -0.54 7.57
C VAL A 107 2.92 -1.38 8.04
N GLY A 108 2.80 -1.58 9.34
CA GLY A 108 1.83 -2.48 9.96
C GLY A 108 0.92 -1.82 10.99
N LYS A 109 -0.24 -2.44 11.19
CA LYS A 109 -1.15 -2.34 12.33
C LYS A 109 -1.73 -3.72 12.61
N ASP A 110 -2.30 -3.91 13.79
CA ASP A 110 -2.93 -5.16 14.18
C ASP A 110 -4.26 -4.93 14.88
N HIS A 111 -5.11 -5.95 14.83
CA HIS A 111 -6.36 -6.02 15.57
C HIS A 111 -6.51 -7.41 16.18
N GLY A 112 -6.55 -7.51 17.51
CA GLY A 112 -6.47 -8.80 18.22
C GLY A 112 -7.78 -9.60 18.36
N SER A 113 -8.89 -9.20 17.73
CA SER A 113 -10.19 -9.85 17.99
C SER A 113 -11.10 -10.12 16.79
N ILE A 114 -10.72 -9.70 15.58
CA ILE A 114 -11.51 -9.94 14.37
C ILE A 114 -10.69 -10.84 13.44
N LYS A 115 -11.21 -12.02 13.14
CA LYS A 115 -10.69 -12.87 12.06
C LYS A 115 -11.54 -12.65 10.81
N ASP A 116 -10.92 -12.74 9.64
CA ASP A 116 -11.57 -12.47 8.34
C ASP A 116 -12.20 -11.06 8.27
N PRO A 117 -11.38 -9.99 8.31
CA PRO A 117 -11.87 -8.63 8.32
C PRO A 117 -12.59 -8.28 7.02
N SER A 118 -13.73 -7.60 7.12
CA SER A 118 -14.36 -6.91 5.99
C SER A 118 -13.56 -5.66 5.59
N ALA A 119 -13.89 -5.06 4.43
CA ALA A 119 -13.31 -3.76 4.05
C ALA A 119 -13.57 -2.67 5.11
N SER A 120 -14.75 -2.66 5.73
CA SER A 120 -15.07 -1.72 6.82
C SER A 120 -14.24 -1.96 8.08
N ASP A 121 -13.90 -3.21 8.41
CA ASP A 121 -13.04 -3.52 9.56
C ASP A 121 -11.61 -3.05 9.30
N ALA A 122 -11.10 -3.29 8.09
CA ALA A 122 -9.79 -2.82 7.64
C ALA A 122 -9.69 -1.29 7.63
N GLU A 123 -10.72 -0.60 7.12
CA GLU A 123 -10.79 0.87 7.10
C GLU A 123 -10.83 1.44 8.53
N ALA A 124 -11.62 0.82 9.43
CA ALA A 124 -11.67 1.22 10.84
C ALA A 124 -10.31 1.09 11.53
N LEU A 125 -9.56 0.01 11.29
CA LEU A 125 -8.21 -0.15 11.82
C LEU A 125 -7.23 0.85 11.19
N ALA A 126 -7.28 1.02 9.87
CA ALA A 126 -6.38 1.90 9.13
C ALA A 126 -6.50 3.36 9.59
N THR A 127 -7.73 3.84 9.75
CA THR A 127 -8.07 5.20 10.20
C THR A 127 -8.03 5.39 11.72
N SER A 128 -7.80 4.32 12.50
CA SER A 128 -7.65 4.42 13.95
C SER A 128 -6.48 5.32 14.36
N ALA A 129 -6.58 5.91 15.55
CA ALA A 129 -5.56 6.81 16.10
C ALA A 129 -4.21 6.15 16.40
N THR A 130 -4.15 4.81 16.41
CA THR A 130 -2.89 4.07 16.56
C THR A 130 -1.97 4.39 15.38
N ALA A 131 -0.70 4.66 15.64
CA ALA A 131 0.26 4.91 14.58
C ALA A 131 0.56 3.62 13.78
N TRP A 132 0.85 3.77 12.50
CA TRP A 132 1.45 2.71 11.69
C TRP A 132 2.87 2.43 12.21
N SER A 133 3.23 1.16 12.37
CA SER A 133 4.56 0.72 12.84
C SER A 133 5.42 0.26 11.67
N THR A 134 6.73 0.49 11.77
CA THR A 134 7.70 -0.13 10.86
C THR A 134 7.76 -1.63 11.13
N LEU A 135 7.83 -2.43 10.08
CA LEU A 135 7.96 -3.88 10.20
C LEU A 135 9.40 -4.22 10.60
N MET A 136 9.57 -5.06 11.62
CA MET A 136 10.90 -5.44 12.11
C MET A 136 11.25 -6.90 11.84
N VAL A 137 10.26 -7.69 11.46
CA VAL A 137 10.40 -9.14 11.34
C VAL A 137 10.06 -9.55 9.93
N SER A 138 11.01 -10.24 9.31
CA SER A 138 10.85 -10.81 7.97
C SER A 138 11.67 -12.07 7.80
N MET A 139 11.28 -12.87 6.82
CA MET A 139 11.97 -14.10 6.46
C MET A 139 11.99 -14.25 4.94
N PRO A 140 13.15 -14.53 4.31
CA PRO A 140 13.24 -14.66 2.86
C PRO A 140 12.32 -15.75 2.31
N ASN A 141 11.80 -15.54 1.10
CA ASN A 141 11.16 -16.59 0.31
C ASN A 141 12.07 -17.83 0.19
N GLY A 142 11.50 -19.03 0.33
CA GLY A 142 12.27 -20.28 0.37
C GLY A 142 12.60 -20.78 1.77
N SER A 143 12.38 -19.99 2.82
CA SER A 143 12.71 -20.37 4.20
C SER A 143 11.72 -21.40 4.76
N SER A 144 12.21 -22.28 5.64
CA SER A 144 11.39 -23.23 6.39
C SER A 144 10.48 -22.50 7.40
N PRO A 145 9.22 -22.92 7.63
CA PRO A 145 8.57 -24.11 7.07
C PRO A 145 7.90 -23.89 5.70
N TYR A 146 7.82 -22.65 5.23
CA TYR A 146 7.00 -22.25 4.08
C TYR A 146 7.57 -22.68 2.71
N GLY A 147 8.89 -22.76 2.57
CA GLY A 147 9.52 -23.00 1.28
C GLY A 147 9.30 -21.84 0.30
N SER A 148 9.29 -22.13 -1.00
CA SER A 148 9.16 -21.11 -2.07
C SER A 148 7.72 -20.99 -2.55
N LEU A 149 6.97 -20.01 -2.03
CA LEU A 149 5.54 -19.83 -2.33
C LEU A 149 5.28 -18.96 -3.57
N ILE A 150 6.23 -18.08 -3.89
CA ILE A 150 6.13 -17.15 -5.02
C ILE A 150 7.26 -17.32 -6.03
N GLY A 151 7.79 -18.54 -6.16
CA GLY A 151 8.84 -18.87 -7.14
C GLY A 151 10.16 -18.14 -6.83
N GLY A 152 10.84 -17.64 -7.86
CA GLY A 152 12.12 -16.93 -7.73
C GLY A 152 12.03 -15.46 -7.28
N SER A 153 10.86 -15.01 -6.84
CA SER A 153 10.66 -13.62 -6.41
C SER A 153 11.52 -13.27 -5.18
N PRO A 154 12.11 -12.06 -5.11
CA PRO A 154 12.91 -11.60 -3.98
C PRO A 154 12.08 -11.14 -2.77
N ALA A 155 10.75 -11.27 -2.82
CA ALA A 155 9.91 -10.88 -1.69
C ALA A 155 10.22 -11.70 -0.43
N SER A 156 9.85 -11.15 0.73
CA SER A 156 10.02 -11.78 2.03
C SER A 156 8.67 -11.92 2.72
N PHE A 157 8.51 -12.97 3.51
CA PHE A 157 7.45 -13.00 4.50
C PHE A 157 7.68 -11.86 5.48
N VAL A 158 6.63 -11.14 5.85
CA VAL A 158 6.68 -10.05 6.82
C VAL A 158 5.62 -10.22 7.90
N TRP A 159 5.96 -9.81 9.11
CA TRP A 159 5.10 -9.79 10.29
C TRP A 159 5.06 -8.38 10.87
N THR A 160 3.98 -8.03 11.56
CA THR A 160 3.85 -6.74 12.26
C THR A 160 4.75 -6.63 13.47
N ASP A 161 4.96 -7.72 14.22
CA ASP A 161 5.67 -7.68 15.49
C ASP A 161 6.67 -8.83 15.73
N VAL A 162 6.23 -10.09 15.74
CA VAL A 162 7.04 -11.24 16.16
C VAL A 162 6.84 -12.46 15.26
N PHE A 163 7.88 -13.30 15.16
CA PHE A 163 7.82 -14.62 14.53
C PHE A 163 7.97 -15.71 15.62
N GLY A 164 7.02 -16.65 15.66
CA GLY A 164 7.08 -17.81 16.57
C GLY A 164 6.80 -17.52 18.05
N GLY A 165 6.16 -16.38 18.36
CA GLY A 165 5.76 -15.98 19.71
C GLY A 165 4.35 -15.37 19.75
N SER A 166 3.92 -14.90 20.92
CA SER A 166 2.63 -14.19 21.06
C SER A 166 2.65 -12.87 20.32
N SER A 167 1.73 -12.71 19.38
CA SER A 167 1.57 -11.50 18.57
C SER A 167 0.41 -10.65 19.09
N ALA A 168 0.47 -9.33 18.94
CA ALA A 168 -0.65 -8.44 19.21
C ALA A 168 -1.85 -8.70 18.29
N SER A 169 -1.59 -9.28 17.12
CA SER A 169 -2.62 -9.77 16.19
C SER A 169 -3.17 -11.15 16.56
N GLU A 170 -2.67 -11.82 17.61
CA GLU A 170 -3.15 -13.13 18.09
C GLU A 170 -4.67 -13.08 18.37
N GLY A 171 -5.44 -13.84 17.59
CA GLY A 171 -6.91 -13.85 17.68
C GLY A 171 -7.62 -12.92 16.69
N GLY A 172 -6.89 -12.14 15.89
CA GLY A 172 -7.47 -11.35 14.81
C GLY A 172 -6.61 -11.30 13.55
N TYR A 173 -6.22 -10.10 13.10
CA TYR A 173 -5.50 -9.91 11.84
C TYR A 173 -4.40 -8.84 11.96
N ALA A 174 -3.41 -8.96 11.09
CA ALA A 174 -2.43 -7.93 10.80
C ALA A 174 -2.81 -7.19 9.51
N LEU A 175 -2.73 -5.87 9.52
CA LEU A 175 -2.96 -5.01 8.36
C LEU A 175 -1.67 -4.32 7.97
N PHE A 176 -1.28 -4.49 6.73
CA PHE A 176 -0.09 -3.91 6.14
C PHE A 176 -0.50 -2.86 5.12
N ARG A 177 0.29 -1.79 4.98
CA ARG A 177 0.11 -0.74 3.97
C ARG A 177 1.46 -0.39 3.35
N THR A 178 1.47 -0.09 2.05
CA THR A 178 2.65 0.50 1.42
C THR A 178 3.03 1.83 2.08
N VAL A 179 4.33 2.09 2.21
CA VAL A 179 4.86 3.37 2.72
C VAL A 179 4.56 4.50 1.74
N ASP A 180 4.85 4.26 0.47
CA ASP A 180 4.62 5.20 -0.63
C ASP A 180 3.36 4.83 -1.43
N PRO A 181 2.70 5.82 -2.08
CA PRO A 181 1.61 5.53 -2.99
C PRO A 181 2.12 4.74 -4.20
N VAL A 182 1.33 3.75 -4.63
CA VAL A 182 1.77 2.83 -5.69
C VAL A 182 1.71 3.47 -7.09
N VAL A 183 0.89 4.51 -7.26
CA VAL A 183 0.81 5.31 -8.47
C VAL A 183 1.17 6.76 -8.13
N THR A 184 2.26 7.25 -8.70
CA THR A 184 2.76 8.61 -8.43
C THR A 184 1.94 9.67 -9.16
N PRO A 185 1.39 10.69 -8.50
CA PRO A 185 0.68 11.76 -9.19
C PRO A 185 1.59 12.48 -10.19
N LEU A 186 1.18 12.54 -11.46
CA LEU A 186 1.88 13.32 -12.47
C LEU A 186 1.72 14.83 -12.14
N PRO A 187 2.80 15.62 -12.11
CA PRO A 187 2.69 17.06 -12.07
C PRO A 187 1.91 17.50 -13.32
N GLY A 188 0.75 18.14 -13.15
CA GLY A 188 -0.03 18.54 -14.33
C GLY A 188 0.76 19.50 -15.20
N ALA A 189 0.50 19.47 -16.51
CA ALA A 189 1.26 20.21 -17.52
C ALA A 189 1.15 21.75 -17.46
N LEU A 190 0.29 22.30 -16.59
CA LEU A 190 0.02 23.74 -16.50
C LEU A 190 1.23 24.62 -16.09
N PRO A 191 2.10 24.23 -15.13
CA PRO A 191 3.31 24.99 -14.80
C PRO A 191 4.34 24.98 -15.94
N LEU A 192 4.36 23.94 -16.78
CA LEU A 192 5.27 23.84 -17.93
C LEU A 192 4.83 24.76 -19.09
N LEU A 193 3.52 24.93 -19.29
CA LEU A 193 3.01 25.89 -20.28
C LEU A 193 3.22 27.35 -19.83
N LEU A 194 3.03 27.66 -18.55
CA LEU A 194 3.20 29.03 -18.03
C LEU A 194 4.66 29.51 -18.01
N SER A 195 5.63 28.62 -17.83
CA SER A 195 7.05 28.98 -17.92
C SER A 195 7.51 29.29 -19.35
N GLY A 196 6.84 28.76 -20.37
CA GLY A 196 7.10 29.10 -21.79
C GLY A 196 6.63 30.49 -22.21
N PHE A 197 5.52 30.99 -21.66
CA PHE A 197 4.96 32.31 -22.03
C PHE A 197 5.53 33.50 -21.23
N GLY A 198 6.11 33.25 -20.05
CA GLY A 198 6.70 34.31 -19.21
C GLY A 198 7.92 35.01 -19.81
N LEU A 199 8.63 34.36 -20.73
CA LEU A 199 9.84 34.93 -21.37
C LEU A 199 9.54 35.88 -22.54
N VAL A 200 8.32 35.91 -23.07
CA VAL A 200 7.98 36.77 -24.23
C VAL A 200 7.53 38.18 -23.80
N ALA A 201 7.08 38.37 -22.56
CA ALA A 201 6.53 39.65 -22.09
C ALA A 201 7.58 40.71 -21.65
N LEU A 202 8.86 40.36 -21.51
CA LEU A 202 9.90 41.29 -21.05
C LEU A 202 10.60 42.09 -22.16
N ARG A 203 10.21 41.94 -23.44
CA ARG A 203 10.86 42.63 -24.57
C ARG A 203 10.14 43.88 -25.11
N ALA A 204 9.13 44.42 -24.41
CA ALA A 204 8.36 45.53 -24.94
C ALA A 204 8.17 46.69 -23.94
N ARG A 205 9.25 47.38 -23.54
CA ARG A 205 9.22 48.81 -23.14
C ARG A 205 10.62 49.39 -22.94
N ARG A 206 11.21 49.89 -24.04
CA ARG A 206 12.17 51.01 -24.02
C ARG A 206 11.90 51.88 -25.26
N LYS A 207 11.18 52.97 -25.05
CA LYS A 207 11.27 54.21 -25.82
C LYS A 207 11.27 55.35 -24.81
#